data_AF-A0A9E4RGC8-F1
#
_entry.id   AF-A0A9E4RGC8-F1
#
_cell.length_a   1.000
_cell.length_b   1.000
_cell.length_c   1.000
_cell.angle_alpha   90.00
_cell.angle_beta   90.00
_cell.angle_gamma   90.00
#
_symmetry.space_group_name_H-M   'P 1'
#
loop_
_entity.id
_entity.type
_entity.pdbx_description
1 polymer ?
#
loop_
_entity_poly.entity_id
_entity_poly.type
_entity_poly.pdbx_seq_one_letter_code
_entity_poly.pdbx_strand_id
1 'polypeptide(L)' 'LTAAIALTPNSPEMYLLRAQVYLRTEDPSSAVPDLEQVLGLTDDEDIIIAAKQFLSLLR' A
#
# COMPACT_ATOMS: atom_id res chain seq x y z
N LEU A 1 6.45 9.89 2.78
CA LEU A 1 5.24 9.36 2.09
C LEU A 1 3.96 10.04 2.58
N THR A 2 3.77 10.28 3.88
CA THR A 2 2.60 11.00 4.39
C THR A 2 2.37 12.37 3.73
N ALA A 3 3.40 13.21 3.62
CA ALA A 3 3.27 14.50 2.92
C ALA A 3 2.99 14.35 1.41
N ALA A 4 3.50 13.29 0.77
CA ALA A 4 3.22 13.02 -0.65
C ALA A 4 1.77 12.58 -0.86
N ILE A 5 1.25 11.70 0.00
CA ILE A 5 -0.16 11.29 0.02
C ILE A 5 -1.08 12.50 0.24
N ALA A 6 -0.69 13.46 1.08
CA ALA A 6 -1.48 14.69 1.26
C ALA A 6 -1.59 15.53 -0.02
N LEU A 7 -0.58 15.48 -0.90
CA LEU A 7 -0.58 16.16 -2.20
C LEU A 7 -1.29 15.35 -3.29
N THR A 8 -1.23 14.02 -3.21
CA THR A 8 -1.83 13.10 -4.19
C THR A 8 -2.59 11.97 -3.46
N PRO A 9 -3.77 12.26 -2.87
CA PRO A 9 -4.47 11.30 -2.00
C PRO A 9 -5.08 10.13 -2.75
N ASN A 10 -5.12 10.19 -4.09
CA ASN A 10 -5.67 9.12 -4.92
C ASN A 10 -4.59 8.37 -5.71
N SER A 11 -3.31 8.50 -5.33
CA SER A 11 -2.23 7.73 -5.98
C SER A 11 -2.07 6.38 -5.29
N PRO A 12 -2.49 5.26 -5.91
CA PRO A 12 -2.30 3.92 -5.36
C PRO A 12 -0.81 3.62 -5.13
N GLU A 13 0.09 4.14 -5.97
CA GLU A 13 1.54 3.94 -5.84
C GLU A 13 2.09 4.50 -4.53
N MET A 14 1.58 5.65 -4.06
CA MET A 14 2.02 6.26 -2.81
C MET A 14 1.64 5.42 -1.59
N TYR A 15 0.46 4.80 -1.60
CA TYR A 15 0.03 3.87 -0.55
C TYR A 15 0.81 2.57 -0.62
N LEU A 16 0.99 1.99 -1.82
CA LEU A 16 1.78 0.77 -1.99
C LEU A 16 3.23 0.96 -1.51
N LEU A 17 3.85 2.10 -1.86
CA LEU A 17 5.20 2.42 -1.41
C LEU A 17 5.27 2.61 0.12
N ARG A 18 4.24 3.18 0.74
CA ARG A 18 4.21 3.38 2.21
C ARG A 18 4.00 2.07 2.96
N ALA A 19 3.11 1.21 2.47
CA ALA A 19 2.99 -0.15 2.97
C ALA A 19 4.33 -0.90 2.93
N GLN A 20 5.05 -0.83 1.81
CA GLN A 20 6.37 -1.46 1.69
C GLN A 20 7.40 -0.89 2.68
N VAL A 21 7.34 0.41 3.00
CA VAL A 21 8.19 1.00 4.04
C VAL A 21 7.85 0.39 5.40
N TYR A 22 6.57 0.34 5.78
CA TYR A 22 6.13 -0.24 7.04
C TYR A 22 6.53 -1.71 7.19
N LEU A 23 6.41 -2.49 6.12
CA LEU A 23 6.87 -3.89 6.09
C LEU A 23 8.38 -4.02 6.34
N ARG A 24 9.18 -3.13 5.77
CA ARG A 24 10.65 -3.12 5.96
C ARG A 24 11.08 -2.61 7.34
N THR A 25 10.24 -1.83 8.02
CA THR A 25 10.52 -1.29 9.36
C THR A 25 9.89 -2.14 10.47
N GLU A 26 9.51 -3.39 10.18
CA GLU A 26 8.91 -4.34 11.14
C GLU A 26 7.60 -3.85 11.79
N ASP A 27 6.85 -2.98 11.10
CA ASP A 27 5.49 -2.56 11.49
C ASP A 27 4.46 -3.05 10.45
N PRO A 28 4.21 -4.37 10.36
CA PRO A 28 3.24 -4.91 9.41
C PRO A 28 1.81 -4.43 9.68
N SER A 29 1.47 -4.09 10.92
CA SER A 29 0.14 -3.56 11.29
C SER A 29 -0.19 -2.26 10.54
N SER A 30 0.78 -1.37 10.39
CA SER A 30 0.59 -0.11 9.67
C SER A 30 0.55 -0.29 8.14
N ALA A 31 1.02 -1.42 7.61
CA ALA A 31 1.02 -1.69 6.17
C ALA A 31 -0.34 -2.11 5.63
N VAL A 32 -1.13 -2.87 6.41
CA VAL A 32 -2.45 -3.40 6.00
C VAL A 32 -3.39 -2.31 5.46
N PRO A 33 -3.67 -1.21 6.18
CA PRO A 33 -4.62 -0.19 5.68
C PRO A 33 -4.15 0.48 4.39
N ASP A 34 -2.83 0.63 4.20
CA ASP A 34 -2.28 1.17 2.97
C ASP A 34 -2.47 0.20 1.79
N LEU A 35 -2.26 -1.10 2.02
CA LEU A 35 -2.48 -2.13 0.99
C LEU A 35 -3.96 -2.25 0.62
N GLU A 36 -4.87 -2.12 1.59
CA GLU A 36 -6.32 -2.09 1.31
C GLU A 36 -6.72 -0.84 0.51
N GLN A 37 -6.11 0.32 0.82
CA GLN A 37 -6.33 1.55 0.07
C GLN A 37 -5.90 1.43 -1.39
N VAL A 38 -4.79 0.72 -1.67
CA VAL A 38 -4.35 0.43 -3.04
C VAL A 38 -5.44 -0.28 -3.83
N LEU A 39 -6.04 -1.32 -3.26
CA LEU A 39 -7.10 -2.12 -3.90
C LEU A 39 -8.38 -1.33 -4.17
N GLY A 40 -8.60 -0.22 -3.47
CA GLY A 40 -9.75 0.67 -3.68
C GLY A 40 -9.50 1.83 -4.64
N LEU A 41 -8.24 2.10 -5.02
CA LEU A 41 -7.87 3.28 -5.83
C LEU A 41 -7.52 2.96 -7.29
N THR A 42 -7.38 1.68 -7.66
CA THR A 42 -6.90 1.30 -8.99
C THR A 42 -7.52 0.00 -9.48
N ASP A 43 -7.63 -0.11 -10.81
CA ASP A 43 -7.90 -1.35 -11.54
C ASP A 43 -6.64 -1.89 -12.24
N ASP A 44 -5.47 -1.27 -12.00
CA ASP A 44 -4.19 -1.71 -12.53
C ASP A 44 -3.80 -3.07 -11.92
N GLU A 45 -3.73 -4.08 -12.78
CA GLU A 45 -3.57 -5.47 -12.36
C GLU A 45 -2.20 -5.72 -11.70
N ASP A 46 -1.14 -5.06 -12.16
CA ASP A 46 0.21 -5.22 -11.62
C ASP A 46 0.29 -4.67 -10.19
N ILE A 47 -0.28 -3.48 -9.97
CA ILE A 47 -0.34 -2.84 -8.65
C ILE A 47 -1.22 -3.67 -7.69
N ILE A 48 -2.36 -4.19 -8.17
CA ILE A 48 -3.26 -5.03 -7.39
C ILE A 48 -2.59 -6.34 -6.97
N ILE A 49 -1.88 -7.00 -7.89
CA ILE A 49 -1.16 -8.25 -7.61
C ILE A 49 -0.12 -8.00 -6.52
N ALA A 50 0.67 -6.92 -6.62
CA ALA A 50 1.66 -6.57 -5.61
C ALA A 50 1.02 -6.35 -4.23
N ALA A 51 -0.08 -5.60 -4.15
CA ALA A 51 -0.77 -5.36 -2.89
C ALA A 51 -1.33 -6.66 -2.27
N LYS A 52 -1.94 -7.53 -3.09
CA LYS A 52 -2.46 -8.83 -2.66
C LYS A 52 -1.35 -9.77 -2.18
N GLN A 53 -0.20 -9.78 -2.84
CA GLN A 53 0.95 -10.57 -2.42
C GLN A 53 1.38 -10.18 -1.01
N PHE A 54 1.55 -8.89 -0.74
CA PHE A 54 1.89 -8.43 0.61
C PHE A 54 0.80 -8.77 1.64
N LEU A 55 -0.48 -8.52 1.33
CA LEU A 55 -1.58 -8.88 2.23
C LEU A 55 -1.62 -10.37 2.55
N SER A 56 -1.26 -11.23 1.59
CA SER A 56 -1.21 -12.68 1.82
C SER A 56 -0.07 -13.10 2.75
N LEU A 57 1.03 -12.35 2.81
CA LEU A 57 2.17 -12.62 3.69
C LEU A 57 1.94 -12.14 5.14
N LEU A 58 0.93 -11.30 5.35
CA LEU A 58 0.57 -10.71 6.64
C LEU A 58 -0.55 -11.48 7.39
N ARG A 59 -1.02 -12.59 6.83
CA ARG A 59 -2.09 -13.44 7.38
C ARG A 59 -1.53 -14.57 8.24
#